data_AF-A0A957YTK9-F1
#
_entry.id   AF-A0A957YTK9-F1
#
_cell.length_a   1.000
_cell.length_b   1.000
_cell.length_c   1.000
_cell.angle_alpha   90.00
_cell.angle_beta   90.00
_cell.angle_gamma   90.00
#
_symmetry.space_group_name_H-M   'P 1'
#
loop_
_entity.id
_entity.type
_entity.pdbx_description
1 polymer ?
#
loop_
_entity_poly.entity_id
_entity_poly.type
_entity_poly.pdbx_seq_one_letter_code
_entity_poly.pdbx_strand_id
1 'polypeptide(L)'
;HEFIVVLFNANDEAQTITVAATAGTGLSLHPLQTGLAASFDDATGTFTVPGRTTAVFIDGGPATAATITIALDAVPNSNRNFRFEGDLGSFRLDDPRVDDHDPFGSSMVKAVAPGTYTVSERIPASWRVTAIDCAGGTAAVDPDDATAAITVAAGNEVICTFVNKQRST
;
A
#
# COMPACT_ATOMS: atom_id res chain seq x y z
N HIS A 1 6.48 10.91 -3.60
CA HIS A 1 6.49 12.38 -3.74
C HIS A 1 5.06 12.80 -3.96
N GLU A 2 4.53 13.63 -3.08
CA GLU A 2 3.18 14.20 -3.23
C GLU A 2 3.21 15.20 -4.38
N PHE A 3 2.29 15.10 -5.34
CA PHE A 3 2.24 16.01 -6.48
C PHE A 3 0.79 16.40 -6.81
N ILE A 4 0.62 17.61 -7.35
CA ILE A 4 -0.67 18.23 -7.64
C ILE A 4 -0.65 18.72 -9.07
N VAL A 5 -1.74 18.49 -9.79
CA VAL A 5 -1.96 19.05 -11.12
C VAL A 5 -3.13 20.02 -11.06
N VAL A 6 -2.91 21.26 -11.49
CA VAL A 6 -3.95 22.28 -11.57
C VAL A 6 -4.15 22.67 -13.02
N LEU A 7 -5.37 22.49 -13.54
CA LEU A 7 -5.72 22.84 -14.90
C LEU A 7 -6.73 23.98 -14.92
N PHE A 8 -6.47 24.96 -15.78
CA PHE A 8 -7.34 26.10 -16.03
C PHE A 8 -7.90 26.00 -17.44
N ASN A 9 -9.19 25.71 -17.56
CA ASN A 9 -9.87 25.77 -18.85
C ASN A 9 -10.68 27.07 -18.93
N ALA A 10 -10.10 28.07 -19.60
CA ALA A 10 -10.77 29.35 -19.86
C ALA A 10 -11.65 29.33 -21.13
N ASN A 11 -11.67 28.22 -21.89
CA ASN A 11 -12.53 28.08 -23.05
C ASN A 11 -13.98 27.82 -22.63
N ASP A 12 -14.92 28.08 -23.54
CA ASP A 12 -16.35 27.79 -23.32
C ASP A 12 -16.66 26.30 -23.38
N GLU A 13 -15.84 25.53 -24.09
CA GLU A 13 -15.99 24.08 -24.29
C GLU A 13 -15.08 23.30 -23.33
N ALA A 14 -15.44 22.03 -23.08
CA ALA A 14 -14.56 21.11 -22.38
C ALA A 14 -13.25 20.93 -23.14
N GLN A 15 -12.15 20.78 -22.42
CA GLN A 15 -10.83 20.53 -22.99
C GLN A 15 -10.28 19.22 -22.46
N THR A 16 -9.60 18.49 -23.33
CA THR A 16 -8.91 17.24 -22.99
C THR A 16 -7.43 17.42 -23.28
N ILE A 17 -6.58 17.12 -22.31
CA ILE A 17 -5.13 17.23 -22.46
C ILE A 17 -4.45 16.00 -21.89
N THR A 18 -3.50 15.45 -22.64
CA THR A 18 -2.69 14.32 -22.21
C THR A 18 -1.33 14.81 -21.74
N VAL A 19 -0.99 14.44 -20.51
CA VAL A 19 0.34 14.63 -19.93
C VAL A 19 0.88 13.24 -19.63
N ALA A 20 1.51 12.59 -20.61
CA ALA A 20 1.89 11.17 -20.52
C ALA A 20 2.73 10.82 -19.27
N ALA A 21 3.49 11.79 -18.72
CA ALA A 21 4.26 11.62 -17.50
C ALA A 21 3.40 11.41 -16.23
N THR A 22 2.11 11.72 -16.28
CA THR A 22 1.18 11.48 -15.17
C THR A 22 0.44 10.15 -15.29
N ALA A 23 0.68 9.34 -16.33
CA ALA A 23 0.05 8.02 -16.40
C ALA A 23 0.54 7.10 -15.27
N GLY A 24 -0.37 6.31 -14.68
CA GLY A 24 -0.09 5.38 -13.58
C GLY A 24 0.19 6.06 -12.24
N THR A 25 -0.17 7.32 -12.10
CA THR A 25 0.07 8.09 -10.88
C THR A 25 -1.10 8.07 -9.90
N GLY A 26 -2.29 7.64 -10.33
CA GLY A 26 -3.45 7.54 -9.47
C GLY A 26 -4.03 8.89 -9.02
N LEU A 27 -3.82 9.96 -9.80
CA LEU A 27 -4.44 11.26 -9.50
C LEU A 27 -5.96 11.14 -9.42
N SER A 28 -6.55 11.91 -8.53
CA SER A 28 -8.00 12.04 -8.43
C SER A 28 -8.41 13.50 -8.26
N LEU A 29 -9.64 13.79 -8.64
CA LEU A 29 -10.20 15.13 -8.46
C LEU A 29 -10.27 15.46 -6.96
N HIS A 30 -9.81 16.65 -6.58
CA HIS A 30 -9.77 17.06 -5.18
C HIS A 30 -11.17 16.92 -4.53
N PRO A 31 -11.30 16.41 -3.28
CA PRO A 31 -12.60 16.13 -2.65
C PRO A 31 -13.57 17.33 -2.56
N LEU A 32 -13.04 18.55 -2.52
CA LEU A 32 -13.84 19.78 -2.57
C LEU A 32 -14.47 20.08 -3.95
N GLN A 33 -14.15 19.29 -4.98
CA GLN A 33 -14.56 19.49 -6.36
C GLN A 33 -15.43 18.34 -6.92
N THR A 34 -15.90 17.42 -6.08
CA THR A 34 -16.66 16.21 -6.51
C THR A 34 -17.94 16.48 -7.31
N GLY A 35 -18.48 17.71 -7.29
CA GLY A 35 -19.60 18.14 -8.13
C GLY A 35 -19.20 18.61 -9.54
N LEU A 36 -17.91 18.73 -9.85
CA LEU A 36 -17.42 19.08 -11.18
C LEU A 36 -17.34 17.84 -12.07
N ALA A 37 -17.73 17.97 -13.34
CA ALA A 37 -17.57 16.91 -14.34
C ALA A 37 -16.14 16.82 -14.90
N ALA A 38 -15.12 17.10 -14.08
CA ALA A 38 -13.72 16.96 -14.43
C ALA A 38 -13.24 15.52 -14.14
N SER A 39 -12.35 14.99 -14.97
CA SER A 39 -11.88 13.60 -14.85
C SER A 39 -10.41 13.45 -15.23
N PHE A 40 -9.83 12.34 -14.77
CA PHE A 40 -8.48 11.92 -15.10
C PHE A 40 -8.49 10.43 -15.49
N ASP A 41 -7.91 10.12 -16.64
CA ASP A 41 -7.64 8.76 -17.12
C ASP A 41 -6.18 8.41 -16.79
N ASP A 42 -6.01 7.58 -15.78
CA ASP A 42 -4.70 7.17 -15.27
C ASP A 42 -3.94 6.26 -16.25
N ALA A 43 -4.63 5.53 -17.14
CA ALA A 43 -3.95 4.67 -18.10
C ALA A 43 -3.18 5.47 -19.15
N THR A 44 -3.73 6.64 -19.53
CA THR A 44 -3.17 7.48 -20.60
C THR A 44 -2.52 8.76 -20.08
N GLY A 45 -2.77 9.13 -18.82
CA GLY A 45 -2.37 10.43 -18.27
C GLY A 45 -3.21 11.57 -18.83
N THR A 46 -4.49 11.33 -19.13
CA THR A 46 -5.36 12.30 -19.83
C THR A 46 -6.34 12.96 -18.87
N PHE A 47 -6.37 14.29 -18.86
CA PHE A 47 -7.30 15.11 -18.07
C PHE A 47 -8.40 15.64 -18.96
N THR A 48 -9.64 15.66 -18.45
CA THR A 48 -10.76 16.36 -19.07
C THR A 48 -11.31 17.39 -18.09
N VAL A 49 -11.41 18.64 -18.55
CA VAL A 49 -11.85 19.78 -17.73
C VAL A 49 -13.00 20.50 -18.45
N PRO A 50 -14.18 20.66 -17.83
CA PRO A 50 -15.29 21.40 -18.41
C PRO A 50 -14.91 22.84 -18.79
N GLY A 51 -15.70 23.46 -19.67
CA GLY A 51 -15.53 24.87 -20.04
C GLY A 51 -15.58 25.77 -18.81
N ARG A 52 -14.83 26.87 -18.85
CA ARG A 52 -14.80 27.93 -17.81
C ARG A 52 -14.58 27.38 -16.39
N THR A 53 -13.72 26.37 -16.25
CA THR A 53 -13.53 25.64 -14.99
C THR A 53 -12.04 25.54 -14.63
N THR A 54 -11.75 25.60 -13.33
CA THR A 54 -10.45 25.20 -12.77
C THR A 54 -10.61 23.86 -12.05
N ALA A 55 -9.83 22.87 -12.45
CA ALA A 55 -9.82 21.54 -11.82
C ALA A 55 -8.47 21.29 -11.14
N VAL A 56 -8.52 20.82 -9.90
CA VAL A 56 -7.37 20.45 -9.08
C VAL A 56 -7.39 18.94 -8.92
N PHE A 57 -6.36 18.29 -9.42
CA PHE A 57 -6.12 16.88 -9.21
C PHE A 57 -4.98 16.74 -8.21
N ILE A 58 -5.22 15.96 -7.17
CA ILE A 58 -4.23 15.62 -6.17
C ILE A 58 -3.85 14.15 -6.35
N ASP A 59 -2.67 13.79 -5.83
CA ASP A 59 -2.38 12.39 -5.52
C ASP A 59 -3.50 11.90 -4.60
N GLY A 60 -4.46 11.17 -5.17
CA GLY A 60 -5.68 10.80 -4.45
C GLY A 60 -5.42 9.74 -3.38
N GLY A 61 -4.21 9.16 -3.38
CA GLY A 61 -4.13 7.72 -3.36
C GLY A 61 -4.95 7.12 -4.51
N PRO A 62 -4.62 5.92 -4.99
CA PRO A 62 -5.42 5.36 -6.07
C PRO A 62 -6.88 5.21 -5.59
N ALA A 63 -7.85 5.72 -6.35
CA ALA A 63 -9.28 5.34 -6.19
C ALA A 63 -9.50 3.82 -6.46
N THR A 64 -8.40 3.12 -6.78
CA THR A 64 -8.14 1.71 -6.98
C THR A 64 -7.13 1.16 -5.95
N ALA A 65 -6.86 1.87 -4.85
CA ALA A 65 -5.84 1.47 -3.88
C ALA A 65 -6.20 0.12 -3.28
N ALA A 66 -5.25 -0.80 -3.34
CA ALA A 66 -5.29 -1.98 -2.52
C ALA A 66 -4.76 -1.65 -1.13
N THR A 67 -5.14 -2.44 -0.14
CA THR A 67 -4.50 -2.45 1.17
C THR A 67 -3.70 -3.74 1.32
N ILE A 68 -2.46 -3.61 1.79
CA ILE A 68 -1.67 -4.74 2.27
C ILE A 68 -1.52 -4.59 3.78
N THR A 69 -1.97 -5.60 4.50
CA THR A 69 -1.76 -5.76 5.94
C THR A 69 -0.68 -6.82 6.15
N ILE A 70 0.40 -6.46 6.82
CA ILE A 70 1.38 -7.42 7.34
C ILE A 70 1.09 -7.61 8.81
N ALA A 71 0.84 -8.85 9.22
CA ALA A 71 0.62 -9.23 10.60
C ALA A 71 1.72 -10.19 11.08
N LEU A 72 1.99 -10.15 12.38
CA LEU A 72 2.95 -11.00 13.06
C LEU A 72 2.23 -11.84 14.12
N ASP A 73 2.52 -13.13 14.16
CA ASP A 73 2.14 -14.07 15.22
C ASP A 73 3.42 -14.72 15.78
N ALA A 74 3.81 -14.34 17.00
CA ALA A 74 4.98 -14.90 17.67
C ALA A 74 4.55 -16.02 18.62
N VAL A 75 5.18 -17.19 18.49
CA VAL A 75 4.87 -18.37 19.30
C VAL A 75 6.13 -18.86 20.03
N PRO A 76 6.19 -18.74 21.37
CA PRO A 76 5.21 -18.03 22.22
C PRO A 76 5.26 -16.51 21.99
N ASN A 77 4.20 -15.80 22.39
CA ASN A 77 4.14 -14.34 22.33
C ASN A 77 5.37 -13.72 22.99
N SER A 78 5.89 -12.65 22.39
CA SER A 78 7.16 -12.05 22.74
C SER A 78 7.15 -10.54 22.54
N ASN A 79 7.68 -9.81 23.52
CA ASN A 79 7.93 -8.36 23.46
C ASN A 79 9.15 -8.02 22.57
N ARG A 80 9.41 -8.86 21.56
CA ARG A 80 10.54 -8.68 20.66
C ARG A 80 10.02 -8.06 19.38
N ASN A 81 10.73 -7.03 18.95
CA ASN A 81 10.35 -6.29 17.75
C ASN A 81 11.09 -6.90 16.56
N PHE A 82 10.33 -7.56 15.69
CA PHE A 82 10.81 -8.17 14.47
C PHE A 82 10.86 -7.13 13.37
N ARG A 83 11.92 -7.15 12.56
CA ARG A 83 12.17 -6.14 11.53
C ARG A 83 11.71 -6.67 10.18
N PHE A 84 10.94 -5.86 9.48
CA PHE A 84 10.50 -6.12 8.12
C PHE A 84 11.08 -5.07 7.17
N GLU A 85 11.41 -5.51 5.96
CA GLU A 85 11.99 -4.69 4.89
C GLU A 85 11.44 -5.14 3.53
N GLY A 86 11.44 -4.24 2.54
CA GLY A 86 10.99 -4.54 1.18
C GLY A 86 10.33 -3.33 0.52
N ASP A 87 9.47 -3.58 -0.46
CA ASP A 87 8.77 -2.55 -1.24
C ASP A 87 7.77 -1.75 -0.40
N LEU A 88 7.32 -2.31 0.72
CA LEU A 88 6.45 -1.64 1.69
C LEU A 88 7.22 -0.70 2.66
N GLY A 89 8.54 -0.63 2.52
CA GLY A 89 9.44 0.12 3.40
C GLY A 89 9.97 -0.71 4.56
N SER A 90 10.64 -0.03 5.50
CA SER A 90 11.20 -0.66 6.70
C SER A 90 10.34 -0.36 7.93
N PHE A 91 9.89 -1.39 8.62
CA PHE A 91 9.06 -1.27 9.82
C PHE A 91 9.37 -2.38 10.83
N ARG A 92 8.72 -2.33 11.99
CA ARG A 92 8.81 -3.36 13.01
C ARG A 92 7.42 -3.72 13.51
N LEU A 93 7.23 -4.99 13.79
CA LEU A 93 6.05 -5.53 14.46
C LEU A 93 6.50 -6.36 15.67
N ASP A 94 5.63 -6.48 16.64
CA ASP A 94 5.80 -7.30 17.83
C ASP A 94 4.48 -8.04 18.14
N ASP A 95 4.54 -9.09 18.95
CA ASP A 95 3.32 -9.81 19.35
C ASP A 95 3.41 -10.17 20.83
N PRO A 96 3.29 -9.17 21.73
CA PRO A 96 3.45 -9.36 23.15
C PRO A 96 2.16 -9.92 23.76
N ARG A 97 2.29 -10.76 24.79
CA ARG A 97 1.13 -11.19 25.59
C ARG A 97 0.52 -10.03 26.39
N VAL A 98 1.38 -9.12 26.83
CA VAL A 98 1.05 -7.87 27.52
C VAL A 98 1.91 -6.80 26.88
N ASP A 99 1.26 -5.77 26.34
CA ASP A 99 1.90 -4.61 25.73
C ASP A 99 3.03 -4.06 26.62
N ASP A 100 4.22 -3.92 26.05
CA ASP A 100 5.41 -3.42 26.72
C ASP A 100 5.58 -1.90 26.62
N HIS A 101 4.54 -1.22 26.11
CA HIS A 101 4.44 0.23 25.93
C HIS A 101 5.44 0.82 24.92
N ASP A 102 5.88 0.01 23.96
CA ASP A 102 6.60 0.52 22.81
C ASP A 102 5.62 0.94 21.68
N PRO A 103 6.09 1.60 20.60
CA PRO A 103 5.22 2.12 19.56
C PRO A 103 4.85 1.08 18.48
N PHE A 104 5.28 -0.17 18.62
CA PHE A 104 5.02 -1.23 17.65
C PHE A 104 3.75 -1.99 18.03
N GLY A 105 3.15 -2.62 17.03
CA GLY A 105 2.03 -3.52 17.25
C GLY A 105 2.18 -4.75 16.37
N SER A 106 1.22 -5.67 16.48
CA SER A 106 1.23 -6.95 15.75
C SER A 106 0.86 -6.86 14.29
N SER A 107 0.54 -5.68 13.78
CA SER A 107 0.31 -5.49 12.36
C SER A 107 0.60 -4.07 11.89
N MET A 108 0.79 -3.93 10.59
CA MET A 108 0.74 -2.65 9.90
C MET A 108 -0.16 -2.76 8.67
N VAL A 109 -0.75 -1.64 8.28
CA VAL A 109 -1.57 -1.54 7.07
C VAL A 109 -0.97 -0.48 6.15
N LYS A 110 -0.85 -0.79 4.86
CA LYS A 110 -0.37 0.14 3.85
C LYS A 110 -1.32 0.17 2.66
N ALA A 111 -1.77 1.36 2.29
CA ALA A 111 -2.43 1.60 1.02
C ALA A 111 -1.38 1.63 -0.10
N VAL A 112 -1.63 0.89 -1.18
CA VAL A 112 -0.71 0.69 -2.30
C VAL A 112 -1.46 0.71 -3.63
N ALA A 113 -0.75 1.03 -4.72
CA ALA A 113 -1.28 0.82 -6.06
C ALA A 113 -1.36 -0.68 -6.39
N PRO A 114 -2.21 -1.11 -7.35
CA PRO A 114 -2.17 -2.47 -7.86
C PRO A 114 -0.78 -2.85 -8.36
N GLY A 115 -0.33 -4.07 -8.07
CA GLY A 115 1.02 -4.51 -8.42
C GLY A 115 1.51 -5.64 -7.54
N THR A 116 2.80 -5.94 -7.65
CA THR A 116 3.47 -6.95 -6.83
C THR A 116 4.45 -6.28 -5.88
N TYR A 117 4.39 -6.64 -4.60
CA TYR A 117 5.20 -6.09 -3.52
C TYR A 117 5.93 -7.21 -2.80
N THR A 118 7.23 -7.05 -2.64
CA THR A 118 8.07 -7.95 -1.85
C THR A 118 8.18 -7.45 -0.41
N VAL A 119 8.07 -8.38 0.53
CA VAL A 119 8.35 -8.16 1.94
C VAL A 119 9.22 -9.31 2.45
N SER A 120 10.18 -8.96 3.29
CA SER A 120 11.09 -9.88 3.94
C SER A 120 11.20 -9.55 5.42
N GLU A 121 11.33 -10.58 6.25
CA GLU A 121 11.56 -10.42 7.68
C GLU A 121 13.00 -10.78 8.05
N ARG A 122 13.67 -9.91 8.82
CA ARG A 122 14.99 -10.22 9.38
C ARG A 122 14.85 -11.07 10.64
N ILE A 123 15.06 -12.37 10.46
CA ILE A 123 14.89 -13.35 11.52
C ILE A 123 16.07 -13.37 12.52
N PRO A 124 15.82 -13.15 13.83
CA PRO A 124 16.83 -13.31 14.86
C PRO A 124 17.25 -14.79 15.03
N ALA A 125 18.50 -15.04 15.43
CA ALA A 125 19.07 -16.40 15.49
C ALA A 125 18.27 -17.43 16.32
N SER A 126 17.53 -17.00 17.34
CA SER A 126 16.70 -17.87 18.20
C SER A 126 15.27 -18.07 17.68
N TRP A 127 14.95 -17.61 16.47
CA TRP A 127 13.62 -17.65 15.88
C TRP A 127 13.67 -18.25 14.46
N ARG A 128 12.50 -18.58 13.92
CA ARG A 128 12.27 -18.93 12.51
C ARG A 128 10.85 -18.56 12.12
N VAL A 129 10.64 -18.15 10.86
CA VAL A 129 9.29 -18.17 10.27
C VAL A 129 8.94 -19.63 10.01
N THR A 130 7.71 -20.01 10.33
CA THR A 130 7.21 -21.38 10.09
C THR A 130 6.03 -21.45 9.16
N ALA A 131 5.34 -20.33 8.98
CA ALA A 131 4.29 -20.17 7.99
C ALA A 131 4.20 -18.69 7.62
N ILE A 132 3.80 -18.46 6.37
CA ILE A 132 3.33 -17.16 5.90
C ILE A 132 1.99 -17.45 5.24
N ASP A 133 0.91 -16.95 5.81
CA ASP A 133 -0.45 -17.16 5.29
C ASP A 133 -0.99 -15.84 4.75
N CYS A 134 -1.38 -15.83 3.47
CA CYS A 134 -1.87 -14.64 2.79
C CYS A 134 -3.29 -14.87 2.28
N ALA A 135 -4.22 -13.96 2.61
CA ALA A 135 -5.61 -13.98 2.18
C ALA A 135 -5.98 -12.71 1.40
N GLY A 136 -6.99 -12.80 0.52
CA GLY A 136 -7.52 -11.64 -0.23
C GLY A 136 -6.77 -11.28 -1.53
N GLY A 137 -5.74 -12.05 -1.89
CA GLY A 137 -4.96 -11.89 -3.11
C GLY A 137 -4.17 -13.15 -3.47
N THR A 138 -3.17 -13.01 -4.34
CA THR A 138 -2.21 -14.09 -4.62
C THR A 138 -0.84 -13.71 -4.06
N ALA A 139 -0.17 -14.67 -3.43
CA ALA A 139 1.18 -14.47 -2.93
C ALA A 139 2.03 -15.70 -3.22
N ALA A 140 3.28 -15.48 -3.64
CA ALA A 140 4.32 -16.49 -3.58
C ALA A 140 5.05 -16.29 -2.24
N VAL A 141 5.07 -17.33 -1.39
CA VAL A 141 5.64 -17.24 -0.04
C VAL A 141 6.77 -18.25 0.13
N ASP A 142 7.81 -17.84 0.84
CA ASP A 142 8.93 -18.69 1.23
C ASP A 142 9.22 -18.48 2.73
N PRO A 143 8.70 -19.36 3.61
CA PRO A 143 8.99 -19.30 5.04
C PRO A 143 10.44 -19.58 5.41
N ASP A 144 11.20 -20.32 4.59
CA ASP A 144 12.60 -20.65 4.90
C ASP A 144 13.50 -19.42 4.69
N ASP A 145 13.22 -18.63 3.65
CA ASP A 145 13.87 -17.33 3.40
C ASP A 145 13.15 -16.14 4.06
N ALA A 146 12.03 -16.38 4.76
CA ALA A 146 11.20 -15.37 5.42
C ALA A 146 10.72 -14.26 4.46
N THR A 147 10.29 -14.65 3.25
CA THR A 147 9.85 -13.70 2.20
C THR A 147 8.44 -13.97 1.69
N ALA A 148 7.77 -12.91 1.24
CA ALA A 148 6.52 -12.99 0.49
C ALA A 148 6.52 -11.99 -0.66
N ALA A 149 6.15 -12.44 -1.86
CA ALA A 149 5.85 -11.63 -3.01
C ALA A 149 4.34 -11.56 -3.21
N ILE A 150 3.74 -10.45 -2.80
CA ILE A 150 2.29 -10.24 -2.66
C ILE A 150 1.80 -9.50 -3.90
N THR A 151 0.87 -10.11 -4.65
CA THR A 151 0.24 -9.47 -5.80
C THR A 151 -1.16 -9.00 -5.43
N VAL A 152 -1.41 -7.71 -5.62
CA VAL A 152 -2.67 -7.04 -5.28
C VAL A 152 -3.31 -6.41 -6.50
N ALA A 153 -4.61 -6.62 -6.66
CA ALA A 153 -5.43 -5.95 -7.68
C ALA A 153 -6.10 -4.71 -7.12
N ALA A 154 -6.66 -3.87 -8.00
CA ALA A 154 -7.36 -2.67 -7.61
C ALA A 154 -8.48 -2.91 -6.59
N GLY A 155 -8.43 -2.19 -5.46
CA GLY A 155 -9.43 -2.30 -4.40
C GLY A 155 -9.36 -3.57 -3.55
N ASN A 156 -8.36 -4.45 -3.76
CA ASN A 156 -8.19 -5.63 -2.93
C ASN A 156 -7.67 -5.25 -1.53
N GLU A 157 -8.14 -5.98 -0.53
CA GLU A 157 -7.50 -6.05 0.77
C GLU A 157 -6.77 -7.39 0.87
N VAL A 158 -5.45 -7.33 1.07
CA VAL A 158 -4.61 -8.51 1.26
C VAL A 158 -4.01 -8.49 2.65
N ILE A 159 -4.16 -9.59 3.37
CA ILE A 159 -3.61 -9.76 4.72
C ILE A 159 -2.62 -10.92 4.68
N CYS A 160 -1.36 -10.66 5.03
CA CYS A 160 -0.32 -11.68 5.15
C CYS A 160 0.17 -11.76 6.59
N THR A 161 0.04 -12.94 7.21
CA THR A 161 0.47 -13.20 8.58
C THR A 161 1.74 -14.03 8.59
N PHE A 162 2.81 -13.51 9.20
CA PHE A 162 4.07 -14.20 9.44
C PHE A 162 4.03 -14.89 10.80
N VAL A 163 4.18 -16.22 10.82
CA VAL A 163 4.15 -17.03 12.06
C VAL A 163 5.57 -17.38 12.50
N ASN A 164 6.03 -16.71 13.54
CA ASN A 164 7.38 -16.83 14.09
C ASN A 164 7.42 -17.79 15.27
N LYS A 165 8.20 -18.87 15.16
CA LYS A 165 8.42 -19.80 16.27
C LYS A 165 9.79 -19.63 16.88
N GLN A 166 9.83 -19.44 18.19
CA GLN A 166 11.08 -19.48 18.94
C GLN A 166 11.65 -20.91 18.83
N ARG A 167 12.96 -21.01 18.57
CA ARG A 167 13.66 -22.29 18.62
C ARG A 167 13.71 -22.73 20.07
N SER A 168 13.25 -23.96 20.33
CA SER A 168 13.50 -24.62 21.61
C SER A 168 15.01 -24.75 21.80
N THR A 169 15.51 -24.22 22.91
CA THR A 169 16.86 -24.48 23.42
C THR A 169 17.08 -25.94 23.76
#